data_AF-A0A2N2CL21-F1
#
_entry.id   AF-A0A2N2CL21-F1
#
_cell.length_a   1.000
_cell.length_b   1.000
_cell.length_c   1.000
_cell.angle_alpha   90.00
_cell.angle_beta   90.00
_cell.angle_gamma   90.00
#
_symmetry.space_group_name_H-M   'P 1'
#
loop_
_entity.id
_entity.type
_entity.pdbx_description
1 polymer ?
#
loop_
_entity_poly.entity_id
_entity_poly.type
_entity_poly.pdbx_seq_one_letter_code
_entity_poly.pdbx_strand_id
1 'polypeptide(L)'
;AIKTNIDGYTQTYAVNDILPHQNADGTLGMNLYQDIESTWEQREAINGVKVNIATSDAITKSADTAFIDSQAQTQIFDTDPTKRIVIFGHTHHARITSMTNPASQKTIYANTGTWSDHATGNPTMNFVVISPPKADSDAVIVNLYQYAVDKTVTQWAEGQVITLN
;
A
#
# COMPACT_ATOMS: atom_id res chain seq x y z
N ALA A 1 25.51 -3.28 19.16
CA ALA A 1 25.00 -4.60 18.73
C ALA A 1 23.50 -4.65 19.01
N ILE A 2 22.70 -4.92 18.00
CA ILE A 2 21.22 -5.00 18.05
C ILE A 2 20.86 -6.48 17.88
N LYS A 3 20.03 -7.03 18.79
CA LYS A 3 19.48 -8.39 18.68
C LYS A 3 17.96 -8.29 18.71
N THR A 4 17.29 -8.74 17.65
CA THR A 4 15.83 -8.64 17.52
C THR A 4 15.15 -10.00 17.71
N ASN A 5 15.66 -11.06 17.08
CA ASN A 5 15.04 -12.40 17.07
C ASN A 5 13.58 -12.37 16.56
N ILE A 6 13.32 -11.54 15.58
CA ILE A 6 12.00 -11.37 14.93
C ILE A 6 12.15 -11.65 13.45
N ASP A 7 11.16 -12.28 12.83
CA ASP A 7 11.03 -12.43 11.37
C ASP A 7 12.30 -12.95 10.67
N GLY A 8 12.95 -13.95 11.26
CA GLY A 8 14.19 -14.55 10.74
C GLY A 8 15.48 -13.76 11.02
N TYR A 9 15.39 -12.57 11.63
CA TYR A 9 16.55 -11.78 12.02
C TYR A 9 17.16 -12.26 13.36
N THR A 10 17.89 -13.37 13.31
CA THR A 10 18.48 -14.02 14.51
C THR A 10 19.93 -13.64 14.80
N GLN A 11 20.54 -12.83 13.92
CA GLN A 11 21.96 -12.49 14.05
C GLN A 11 22.18 -11.28 14.98
N THR A 12 23.45 -10.93 15.18
CA THR A 12 23.82 -9.69 15.87
C THR A 12 24.04 -8.61 14.82
N TYR A 13 23.20 -7.58 14.86
CA TYR A 13 23.21 -6.49 13.88
C TYR A 13 23.92 -5.23 14.41
N ALA A 14 24.31 -4.36 13.50
CA ALA A 14 24.88 -3.04 13.73
C ALA A 14 24.11 -1.97 12.95
N VAL A 15 24.31 -0.70 13.30
CA VAL A 15 23.68 0.42 12.60
C VAL A 15 24.04 0.42 11.10
N ASN A 16 25.29 0.10 10.78
CA ASN A 16 25.80 0.00 9.40
C ASN A 16 25.17 -1.12 8.56
N ASP A 17 24.38 -2.01 9.18
CA ASP A 17 23.62 -3.03 8.45
C ASP A 17 22.44 -2.45 7.67
N ILE A 18 21.87 -1.35 8.18
CA ILE A 18 20.62 -0.75 7.68
C ILE A 18 20.77 0.73 7.30
N LEU A 19 21.84 1.39 7.73
CA LEU A 19 22.15 2.77 7.33
C LEU A 19 23.38 2.79 6.42
N PRO A 20 23.34 3.56 5.31
CA PRO A 20 24.51 3.83 4.50
C PRO A 20 25.63 4.46 5.33
N HIS A 21 26.86 4.01 5.11
CA HIS A 21 28.06 4.55 5.73
C HIS A 21 29.17 4.71 4.70
N GLN A 22 30.14 5.58 4.97
CA GLN A 22 31.29 5.73 4.09
C GLN A 22 32.38 4.72 4.45
N ASN A 23 32.83 3.95 3.47
CA ASN A 23 33.97 3.05 3.57
C ASN A 23 35.28 3.85 3.57
N ALA A 24 36.39 3.19 3.94
CA ALA A 24 37.71 3.83 3.99
C ALA A 24 38.20 4.36 2.62
N ASP A 25 37.69 3.80 1.52
CA ASP A 25 37.97 4.22 0.15
C ASP A 25 37.05 5.36 -0.36
N GLY A 26 36.14 5.83 0.49
CA GLY A 26 35.20 6.91 0.18
C GLY A 26 33.88 6.45 -0.45
N THR A 27 33.71 5.16 -0.76
CA THR A 27 32.45 4.61 -1.29
C THR A 27 31.37 4.52 -0.21
N LEU A 28 30.09 4.49 -0.61
CA LEU A 28 28.99 4.20 0.33
C LEU A 28 28.78 2.68 0.43
N GLY A 29 28.67 2.18 1.65
CA GLY A 29 28.39 0.79 1.97
C GLY A 29 27.18 0.62 2.89
N MET A 30 26.55 -0.55 2.84
CA MET A 30 25.48 -0.99 3.73
C MET A 30 25.42 -2.52 3.68
N ASN A 31 25.35 -3.22 4.81
CA ASN A 31 25.57 -4.68 4.80
C ASN A 31 24.36 -5.50 4.33
N LEU A 32 23.13 -5.14 4.73
CA LEU A 32 21.95 -5.99 4.43
C LEU A 32 21.27 -5.65 3.10
N TYR A 33 21.44 -4.42 2.62
CA TYR A 33 20.79 -3.91 1.41
C TYR A 33 21.80 -3.29 0.46
N GLN A 34 23.03 -3.82 0.46
CA GLN A 34 24.06 -3.38 -0.48
C GLN A 34 23.52 -3.44 -1.90
N ASP A 35 23.83 -2.41 -2.69
CA ASP A 35 23.50 -2.38 -4.11
C ASP A 35 21.99 -2.54 -4.41
N ILE A 36 21.11 -2.12 -3.49
CA ILE A 36 19.65 -2.25 -3.65
C ILE A 36 19.13 -1.57 -4.92
N GLU A 37 19.78 -0.51 -5.39
CA GLU A 37 19.42 0.19 -6.62
C GLU A 37 19.69 -0.65 -7.88
N SER A 38 20.81 -1.37 -7.92
CA SER A 38 21.21 -2.20 -9.06
C SER A 38 20.59 -3.60 -9.01
N THR A 39 20.19 -4.06 -7.82
CA THR A 39 19.49 -5.33 -7.61
C THR A 39 17.97 -5.18 -7.51
N TRP A 40 17.45 -3.99 -7.80
CA TRP A 40 16.04 -3.65 -7.63
C TRP A 40 15.10 -4.61 -8.40
N GLU A 41 15.39 -4.89 -9.68
CA GLU A 41 14.57 -5.81 -10.49
C GLU A 41 14.53 -7.23 -9.88
N GLN A 42 15.66 -7.71 -9.34
CA GLN A 42 15.71 -9.00 -8.65
C GLN A 42 14.81 -8.97 -7.39
N ARG A 43 14.80 -7.85 -6.66
CA ARG A 43 13.96 -7.67 -5.48
C ARG A 43 12.48 -7.63 -5.85
N GLU A 44 12.12 -6.94 -6.94
CA GLU A 44 10.76 -6.93 -7.49
C GLU A 44 10.29 -8.34 -7.84
N ALA A 45 11.13 -9.13 -8.50
CA ALA A 45 10.82 -10.53 -8.85
C ALA A 45 10.60 -11.39 -7.60
N ILE A 46 11.45 -11.26 -6.57
CA ILE A 46 11.31 -11.99 -5.30
C ILE A 46 10.00 -11.62 -4.59
N ASN A 47 9.60 -10.35 -4.64
CA ASN A 47 8.36 -9.86 -4.03
C ASN A 47 7.11 -10.09 -4.89
N GLY A 48 7.25 -10.68 -6.09
CA GLY A 48 6.13 -10.96 -6.98
C GLY A 48 5.47 -9.72 -7.58
N VAL A 49 6.20 -8.62 -7.72
CA VAL A 49 5.75 -7.42 -8.44
C VAL A 49 5.44 -7.81 -9.88
N LYS A 50 4.25 -7.44 -10.37
CA LYS A 50 3.74 -7.92 -11.66
C LYS A 50 4.18 -7.06 -12.82
N VAL A 51 4.30 -5.76 -12.59
CA VAL A 51 4.78 -4.77 -13.56
C VAL A 51 5.96 -4.06 -12.93
N ASN A 52 7.16 -4.24 -13.51
CA ASN A 52 8.38 -3.65 -12.94
C ASN A 52 8.25 -2.13 -12.81
N ILE A 53 8.69 -1.62 -11.68
CA ILE A 53 8.79 -0.20 -11.36
C ILE A 53 10.26 0.19 -11.54
N ALA A 54 10.56 1.13 -12.43
CA ALA A 54 11.96 1.57 -12.59
C ALA A 54 12.54 2.07 -11.24
N THR A 55 13.80 1.73 -10.95
CA THR A 55 14.48 2.10 -9.69
C THR A 55 14.34 3.59 -9.38
N SER A 56 14.50 4.45 -10.39
CA SER A 56 14.35 5.91 -10.23
C SER A 56 12.94 6.32 -9.79
N ASP A 57 11.91 5.68 -10.33
CA ASP A 57 10.52 5.93 -9.97
C ASP A 57 10.22 5.39 -8.57
N ALA A 58 10.70 4.19 -8.24
CA ALA A 58 10.56 3.62 -6.91
C ALA A 58 11.14 4.55 -5.84
N ILE A 59 12.32 5.15 -6.08
CA ILE A 59 12.94 6.11 -5.17
C ILE A 59 12.14 7.41 -5.13
N THR A 60 11.94 8.06 -6.28
CA THR A 60 11.41 9.44 -6.34
C THR A 60 9.92 9.54 -6.04
N LYS A 61 9.15 8.47 -6.29
CA LYS A 61 7.69 8.44 -6.10
C LYS A 61 7.26 7.63 -4.88
N SER A 62 8.21 7.14 -4.08
CA SER A 62 7.94 6.39 -2.84
C SER A 62 7.09 7.15 -1.82
N ALA A 63 7.07 8.48 -1.87
CA ALA A 63 6.24 9.33 -1.02
C ALA A 63 5.09 10.00 -1.78
N ASP A 64 4.92 9.70 -3.08
CA ASP A 64 3.84 10.25 -3.89
C ASP A 64 2.57 9.41 -3.69
N THR A 65 1.64 10.00 -2.97
CA THR A 65 0.35 9.45 -2.62
C THR A 65 -0.53 9.11 -3.83
N ALA A 66 -0.36 9.75 -4.98
CA ALA A 66 -1.05 9.37 -6.21
C ALA A 66 -0.38 8.16 -6.88
N PHE A 67 0.95 8.14 -6.91
CA PHE A 67 1.71 7.02 -7.46
C PHE A 67 1.45 5.72 -6.70
N ILE A 68 1.50 5.74 -5.37
CA ILE A 68 1.24 4.57 -4.52
C ILE A 68 -0.17 4.03 -4.76
N ASP A 69 -1.17 4.92 -4.78
CA ASP A 69 -2.56 4.54 -4.98
C ASP A 69 -2.81 3.96 -6.39
N SER A 70 -2.11 4.49 -7.40
CA SER A 70 -2.19 3.94 -8.77
C SER A 70 -1.66 2.52 -8.89
N GLN A 71 -0.86 2.03 -7.93
CA GLN A 71 -0.37 0.65 -7.95
C GLN A 71 -1.50 -0.37 -7.78
N ALA A 72 -2.66 0.01 -7.21
CA ALA A 72 -3.84 -0.86 -7.22
C ALA A 72 -4.32 -1.15 -8.65
N GLN A 73 -4.23 -0.16 -9.55
CA GLN A 73 -4.53 -0.37 -10.97
C GLN A 73 -3.42 -1.20 -11.63
N THR A 74 -2.19 -0.67 -11.63
CA THR A 74 -1.07 -1.23 -12.40
C THR A 74 -0.65 -2.62 -11.94
N GLN A 75 -0.56 -2.86 -10.62
CA GLN A 75 -0.04 -4.12 -10.10
C GLN A 75 -1.11 -5.18 -9.92
N ILE A 76 -2.39 -4.78 -9.79
CA ILE A 76 -3.48 -5.70 -9.40
C ILE A 76 -4.59 -5.73 -10.46
N PHE A 77 -5.32 -4.63 -10.69
CA PHE A 77 -6.49 -4.67 -11.58
C PHE A 77 -6.13 -4.93 -13.05
N ASP A 78 -4.98 -4.47 -13.50
CA ASP A 78 -4.51 -4.71 -14.88
C ASP A 78 -3.91 -6.09 -15.08
N THR A 79 -3.50 -6.77 -14.00
CA THR A 79 -2.72 -8.02 -14.07
C THR A 79 -3.51 -9.24 -13.60
N ASP A 80 -4.55 -9.04 -12.79
CA ASP A 80 -5.41 -10.10 -12.27
C ASP A 80 -6.89 -9.68 -12.28
N PRO A 81 -7.66 -10.07 -13.31
CA PRO A 81 -9.07 -9.70 -13.43
C PRO A 81 -9.95 -10.33 -12.33
N THR A 82 -9.46 -11.33 -11.59
CA THR A 82 -10.19 -11.92 -10.45
C THR A 82 -10.21 -10.97 -9.25
N LYS A 83 -9.33 -9.97 -9.21
CA LYS A 83 -9.28 -8.95 -8.17
C LYS A 83 -10.16 -7.78 -8.58
N ARG A 84 -11.21 -7.54 -7.79
CA ARG A 84 -12.21 -6.49 -8.05
C ARG A 84 -12.26 -5.42 -6.98
N ILE A 85 -11.70 -5.69 -5.80
CA ILE A 85 -11.58 -4.76 -4.68
C ILE A 85 -10.14 -4.84 -4.14
N VAL A 86 -9.48 -3.70 -4.00
CA VAL A 86 -8.13 -3.57 -3.40
C VAL A 86 -8.19 -2.53 -2.30
N ILE A 87 -7.63 -2.86 -1.14
CA ILE A 87 -7.56 -1.97 0.02
C ILE A 87 -6.11 -1.82 0.44
N PHE A 88 -5.60 -0.58 0.42
CA PHE A 88 -4.27 -0.22 0.89
C PHE A 88 -4.33 0.68 2.13
N GLY A 89 -3.16 0.89 2.72
CA GLY A 89 -2.88 1.93 3.70
C GLY A 89 -1.68 2.77 3.26
N HIS A 90 -0.68 2.90 4.14
CA HIS A 90 0.64 3.51 3.91
C HIS A 90 0.65 5.02 3.69
N THR A 91 -0.18 5.57 2.80
CA THR A 91 -0.15 7.01 2.48
C THR A 91 -0.78 7.88 3.56
N HIS A 92 -1.62 7.30 4.42
CA HIS A 92 -2.41 8.00 5.45
C HIS A 92 -3.52 8.90 4.87
N HIS A 93 -3.78 8.84 3.56
CA HIS A 93 -4.81 9.63 2.89
C HIS A 93 -6.05 8.76 2.59
N ALA A 94 -7.04 8.83 3.46
CA ALA A 94 -8.29 8.06 3.36
C ALA A 94 -9.06 8.42 2.09
N ARG A 95 -9.22 7.46 1.18
CA ARG A 95 -9.99 7.66 -0.06
C ARG A 95 -10.64 6.38 -0.57
N ILE A 96 -11.65 6.53 -1.40
CA ILE A 96 -12.29 5.43 -2.13
C ILE A 96 -12.54 5.89 -3.56
N THR A 97 -12.25 5.03 -4.53
CA THR A 97 -12.34 5.38 -5.95
C THR A 97 -12.74 4.16 -6.75
N SER A 98 -13.70 4.35 -7.67
CA SER A 98 -14.02 3.34 -8.67
C SER A 98 -13.06 3.42 -9.84
N MET A 99 -12.66 2.27 -10.33
CA MET A 99 -11.73 2.08 -11.43
C MET A 99 -12.31 1.05 -12.42
N THR A 100 -11.54 0.65 -13.42
CA THR A 100 -11.96 -0.36 -14.40
C THR A 100 -10.77 -1.25 -14.77
N ASN A 101 -11.00 -2.55 -14.88
CA ASN A 101 -9.97 -3.50 -15.34
C ASN A 101 -9.98 -3.62 -16.88
N PRO A 102 -9.00 -4.31 -17.50
CA PRO A 102 -8.96 -4.51 -18.95
C PRO A 102 -10.19 -5.20 -19.54
N ALA A 103 -10.95 -5.95 -18.73
CA ALA A 103 -12.22 -6.57 -19.11
C ALA A 103 -13.41 -5.60 -19.04
N SER A 104 -13.18 -4.30 -18.88
CA SER A 104 -14.22 -3.26 -18.71
C SER A 104 -15.13 -3.48 -17.50
N GLN A 105 -14.68 -4.25 -16.51
CA GLN A 105 -15.43 -4.48 -15.29
C GLN A 105 -15.06 -3.42 -14.25
N LYS A 106 -16.08 -2.87 -13.57
CA LYS A 106 -15.86 -1.94 -12.45
C LYS A 106 -14.95 -2.57 -11.41
N THR A 107 -13.98 -1.84 -10.89
CA THR A 107 -13.16 -2.24 -9.73
C THR A 107 -13.23 -1.14 -8.67
N ILE A 108 -12.91 -1.48 -7.42
CA ILE A 108 -12.91 -0.53 -6.30
C ILE A 108 -11.54 -0.54 -5.64
N TYR A 109 -10.91 0.63 -5.62
CA TYR A 109 -9.76 0.90 -4.78
C TYR A 109 -10.19 1.69 -3.54
N ALA A 110 -9.64 1.34 -2.38
CA ALA A 110 -9.76 2.15 -1.17
C ALA A 110 -8.41 2.26 -0.44
N ASN A 111 -8.14 3.42 0.12
CA ASN A 111 -7.11 3.62 1.12
C ASN A 111 -7.76 3.82 2.49
N THR A 112 -7.36 3.03 3.49
CA THR A 112 -7.91 3.14 4.85
C THR A 112 -7.51 4.44 5.55
N GLY A 113 -6.57 5.20 5.01
CA GLY A 113 -5.99 6.36 5.68
C GLY A 113 -5.14 5.93 6.86
N THR A 114 -5.32 6.58 8.00
CA THR A 114 -4.55 6.34 9.21
C THR A 114 -5.43 6.32 10.45
N TRP A 115 -4.99 5.55 11.45
CA TRP A 115 -5.66 5.48 12.74
C TRP A 115 -5.29 6.65 13.65
N SER A 116 -4.01 7.03 13.70
CA SER A 116 -3.48 8.00 14.69
C SER A 116 -2.65 9.12 14.09
N ASP A 117 -2.09 8.93 12.90
CA ASP A 117 -1.09 9.85 12.37
C ASP A 117 -1.76 11.05 11.72
N HIS A 118 -1.14 12.22 11.81
CA HIS A 118 -1.71 13.42 11.21
C HIS A 118 -1.23 13.54 9.77
N ALA A 119 -2.14 13.39 8.82
CA ALA A 119 -1.92 13.74 7.42
C ALA A 119 -2.68 15.03 7.10
N THR A 120 -2.00 16.02 6.51
CA THR A 120 -2.59 17.33 6.26
C THR A 120 -3.88 17.20 5.43
N GLY A 121 -4.97 17.79 5.93
CA GLY A 121 -6.28 17.76 5.27
C GLY A 121 -7.01 16.41 5.35
N ASN A 122 -6.53 15.44 6.12
CA ASN A 122 -7.15 14.13 6.28
C ASN A 122 -7.42 13.85 7.77
N PRO A 123 -8.58 13.27 8.11
CA PRO A 123 -8.88 12.88 9.47
C PRO A 123 -8.05 11.67 9.88
N THR A 124 -8.07 11.41 11.18
CA THR A 124 -7.56 10.17 11.78
C THR A 124 -8.72 9.22 12.08
N MET A 125 -8.40 7.99 12.49
CA MET A 125 -9.35 6.93 12.82
C MET A 125 -10.26 6.55 11.64
N ASN A 126 -9.69 6.52 10.44
CA ASN A 126 -10.39 6.03 9.25
C ASN A 126 -10.33 4.51 9.15
N PHE A 127 -11.38 3.93 8.56
CA PHE A 127 -11.46 2.50 8.30
C PHE A 127 -12.40 2.19 7.14
N VAL A 128 -12.14 1.10 6.45
CA VAL A 128 -12.98 0.59 5.35
C VAL A 128 -13.86 -0.54 5.88
N VAL A 129 -15.13 -0.55 5.48
CA VAL A 129 -16.05 -1.65 5.73
C VAL A 129 -16.48 -2.23 4.39
N ILE A 130 -16.26 -3.53 4.20
CA ILE A 130 -16.81 -4.30 3.08
C ILE A 130 -18.06 -5.02 3.59
N SER A 131 -19.22 -4.63 3.07
CA SER A 131 -20.48 -5.34 3.32
C SER A 131 -20.67 -6.40 2.23
N PRO A 132 -20.73 -7.69 2.59
CA PRO A 132 -20.95 -8.75 1.61
C PRO A 132 -22.37 -8.68 1.02
N PRO A 133 -22.63 -9.42 -0.07
CA PRO A 133 -23.95 -9.54 -0.67
C PRO A 133 -25.00 -10.01 0.35
N LYS A 134 -26.25 -9.59 0.17
CA LYS A 134 -27.40 -10.04 0.96
C LYS A 134 -28.20 -11.07 0.17
N ALA A 135 -29.12 -11.78 0.82
CA ALA A 135 -29.90 -12.85 0.20
C ALA A 135 -30.68 -12.41 -1.06
N ASP A 136 -30.98 -11.12 -1.19
CA ASP A 136 -31.75 -10.49 -2.26
C ASP A 136 -30.91 -9.60 -3.19
N SER A 137 -29.58 -9.58 -3.06
CA SER A 137 -28.70 -8.72 -3.86
C SER A 137 -27.27 -9.23 -3.93
N ASP A 138 -26.71 -9.31 -5.14
CA ASP A 138 -25.31 -9.65 -5.41
C ASP A 138 -24.34 -8.46 -5.21
N ALA A 139 -24.85 -7.34 -4.70
CA ALA A 139 -24.08 -6.13 -4.51
C ALA A 139 -23.16 -6.24 -3.27
N VAL A 140 -21.87 -5.99 -3.48
CA VAL A 140 -20.90 -5.71 -2.43
C VAL A 140 -20.79 -4.20 -2.27
N ILE A 141 -20.84 -3.73 -1.03
CA ILE A 141 -20.74 -2.30 -0.70
C ILE A 141 -19.43 -2.05 0.06
N VAL A 142 -18.60 -1.16 -0.46
CA VAL A 142 -17.35 -0.72 0.16
C VAL A 142 -17.55 0.70 0.66
N ASN A 143 -17.52 0.88 1.98
CA ASN A 143 -17.68 2.19 2.61
C ASN A 143 -16.40 2.61 3.31
N LEU A 144 -16.13 3.92 3.31
CA LEU A 144 -15.03 4.52 4.04
C LEU A 144 -15.59 5.40 5.16
N TYR A 145 -15.24 5.08 6.39
CA TYR A 145 -15.74 5.73 7.58
C TYR A 145 -14.62 6.44 8.35
N GLN A 146 -15.03 7.30 9.26
CA GLN A 146 -14.22 7.89 10.32
C GLN A 146 -14.89 7.58 11.66
N TYR A 147 -14.10 7.13 12.64
CA TYR A 147 -14.53 7.10 14.03
C TYR A 147 -14.10 8.40 14.72
N ALA A 148 -15.05 9.24 15.10
CA ALA A 148 -14.77 10.52 15.71
C ALA A 148 -14.45 10.41 17.20
N VAL A 149 -13.82 11.45 17.76
CA VAL A 149 -13.43 11.51 19.19
C VAL A 149 -14.65 11.39 20.12
N ASP A 150 -15.82 11.83 19.66
CA ASP A 150 -17.09 11.72 20.38
C ASP A 150 -17.74 10.32 20.29
N LYS A 151 -17.02 9.35 19.72
CA LYS A 151 -17.42 7.94 19.53
C LYS A 151 -18.49 7.73 18.46
N THR A 152 -18.75 8.73 17.62
CA THR A 152 -19.63 8.56 16.46
C THR A 152 -18.88 7.96 15.28
N VAL A 153 -19.60 7.23 14.43
CA VAL A 153 -19.10 6.76 13.13
C VAL A 153 -19.75 7.61 12.05
N THR A 154 -18.93 8.32 11.28
CA THR A 154 -19.39 9.13 10.15
C THR A 154 -18.84 8.58 8.85
N GLN A 155 -19.64 8.66 7.79
CA GLN A 155 -19.15 8.31 6.47
C GLN A 155 -18.20 9.40 5.99
N TRP A 156 -16.96 9.02 5.69
CA TRP A 156 -15.93 9.96 5.27
C TRP A 156 -16.03 10.28 3.78
N ALA A 157 -16.33 9.28 2.96
CA ALA A 157 -16.49 9.43 1.52
C ALA A 157 -17.65 8.59 1.00
N GLU A 158 -18.19 8.98 -0.17
CA GLU A 158 -19.25 8.23 -0.83
C GLU A 158 -18.81 6.78 -1.10
N GLY A 159 -19.60 5.84 -0.59
CA GLY A 159 -19.34 4.41 -0.73
C GLY A 159 -19.41 3.96 -2.18
N GLN A 160 -18.74 2.85 -2.47
CA GLN A 160 -18.77 2.24 -3.80
C GLN A 160 -19.50 0.91 -3.76
N VAL A 161 -20.36 0.70 -4.76
CA VAL A 161 -21.08 -0.56 -4.97
C VAL A 161 -20.50 -1.28 -6.18
N ILE A 162 -20.35 -2.59 -6.07
CA ILE A 162 -19.88 -3.47 -7.14
C ILE A 162 -20.64 -4.81 -7.11
N THR A 163 -20.92 -5.36 -8.29
CA THR A 163 -21.41 -6.74 -8.44
C THR A 163 -20.23 -7.61 -8.89
N LEU A 164 -20.04 -8.75 -8.24
CA LEU A 164 -18.89 -9.64 -8.48
C LEU A 164 -19.15 -10.72 -9.53
N ASN A 165 -20.39 -10.81 -10.02
CA ASN A 165 -20.85 -11.76 -11.03
C ASN A 165 -20.26 -11.52 -12.41
#